data_AF-A0AA86PB12-F1
#
_entry.id   AF-A0AA86PB12-F1
#
_cell.length_a   1.000
_cell.length_b   1.000
_cell.length_c   1.000
_cell.angle_alpha   90.00
_cell.angle_beta   90.00
_cell.angle_gamma   90.00
#
_symmetry.space_group_name_H-M   'P 1'
#
loop_
_entity.id
_entity.type
_entity.pdbx_description
1 polymer ?
#
loop_
_entity_poly.entity_id
_entity_poly.type
_entity_poly.pdbx_seq_one_letter_code
_entity_poly.pdbx_strand_id
1 'polypeptide(L)'
;MMIFKYIRAYAEFQKYAIYSRLAAKGIKNGQYQHILHENQTNVQYIYARRYESLGVLGFSCIMGTCSIALGGECLIQIVEIIQGKYHQSVIFNALPMSIVLFTILLKIFLLIGCQIAANRNPHNCNSYKAYRDDHRNDILTNTLGFLGATLSYYLKGKWSYCDPIASFILCMYIMFSWGSSAVEQMKQLAGHKADDKVMDEMMVRLINQLPCSIYITDVEGLIGYSSGQQNVFEIRINVQNSITLAKGHDICQKIQNTFEDTPGVERCYVHIETDECINQFE
;
A
#
# COMPACT_ATOMS: atom_id res chain seq x y z
N MET A 1 -10.60 6.65 23.54
CA MET A 1 -11.46 7.85 23.73
C MET A 1 -10.72 9.04 24.37
N MET A 2 -9.77 8.82 25.28
CA MET A 2 -9.03 9.88 25.99
C MET A 2 -7.98 10.60 25.12
N ILE A 3 -7.30 9.88 24.21
CA ILE A 3 -6.31 10.42 23.26
C ILE A 3 -6.96 11.42 22.28
N PHE A 4 -8.15 11.11 21.75
CA PHE A 4 -8.89 12.01 20.88
C PHE A 4 -9.32 13.31 21.58
N LYS A 5 -9.67 13.26 22.87
CA LYS A 5 -9.94 14.47 23.66
C LYS A 5 -8.70 15.33 23.84
N TYR A 6 -7.54 14.70 24.03
CA TYR A 6 -6.26 15.40 24.21
C TYR A 6 -5.80 16.09 22.93
N ILE A 7 -5.91 15.42 21.78
CA ILE A 7 -5.61 16.00 20.46
C ILE A 7 -6.51 17.19 20.16
N ARG A 8 -7.81 17.08 20.49
CA ARG A 8 -8.78 18.18 20.30
C ARG A 8 -8.47 19.38 21.19
N ALA A 9 -8.13 19.15 22.45
CA ALA A 9 -7.74 20.22 23.38
C ALA A 9 -6.43 20.91 22.95
N TYR A 10 -5.46 20.15 22.42
CA TYR A 10 -4.20 20.69 21.91
C TYR A 10 -4.41 21.56 20.66
N ALA A 11 -5.29 21.13 19.74
CA ALA A 11 -5.65 21.91 18.56
C ALA A 11 -6.38 23.22 18.90
N GLU A 12 -7.24 23.22 19.93
CA GLU A 12 -7.88 24.45 20.43
C GLU A 12 -6.87 25.39 21.08
N PHE A 13 -5.93 24.88 21.87
CA PHE A 13 -4.90 25.71 22.52
C PHE A 13 -3.98 26.41 21.50
N GLN A 14 -3.58 25.70 20.43
CA GLN A 14 -2.83 26.27 19.30
C GLN A 14 -3.60 27.43 18.63
N LYS A 15 -4.92 27.28 18.44
CA LYS A 15 -5.77 28.35 17.91
C LYS A 15 -5.69 29.62 18.75
N TYR A 16 -5.89 29.53 20.06
CA TYR A 16 -5.87 30.70 20.95
C TYR A 16 -4.50 31.39 20.98
N ALA A 17 -3.40 30.64 20.89
CA ALA A 17 -2.06 31.19 20.82
C ALA A 17 -1.77 31.93 19.48
N ILE A 18 -2.34 31.47 18.38
CA ILE A 18 -2.23 32.14 17.08
C ILE A 18 -3.07 33.43 17.07
N TYR A 19 -4.29 33.39 17.60
CA TYR A 19 -5.16 34.57 17.69
C TYR A 19 -4.55 35.69 18.54
N SER A 20 -3.92 35.36 19.68
CA SER A 20 -3.29 36.36 20.54
C SER A 20 -2.06 37.02 19.89
N ARG A 21 -1.26 36.25 19.15
CA ARG A 21 -0.10 36.77 18.39
C ARG A 21 -0.52 37.64 17.20
N LEU A 22 -1.59 37.28 16.50
CA LEU A 22 -2.12 38.09 15.39
C LEU A 22 -2.76 39.39 15.89
N ALA A 23 -3.46 39.35 17.03
CA ALA A 23 -4.00 40.54 17.69
C ALA A 23 -2.89 41.49 18.16
N ALA A 24 -1.78 40.96 18.70
CA ALA A 24 -0.62 41.75 19.10
C ALA A 24 0.09 42.45 17.91
N LYS A 25 -0.09 41.95 16.68
CA LYS A 25 0.42 42.56 15.44
C LYS A 25 -0.54 43.58 14.80
N GLY A 26 -1.63 43.94 15.47
CA GLY A 26 -2.56 44.98 15.00
C GLY A 26 -3.50 44.55 13.87
N ILE A 27 -3.63 43.24 13.61
CA ILE A 27 -4.54 42.71 12.60
C ILE A 27 -5.98 42.81 13.13
N LYS A 28 -6.84 43.57 12.42
CA LYS A 28 -8.23 43.81 12.86
C LYS A 28 -9.06 42.53 12.81
N ASN A 29 -9.89 42.32 13.83
CA ASN A 29 -10.90 41.26 13.87
C ASN A 29 -11.75 41.29 12.59
N GLY A 30 -11.90 40.13 11.94
CA GLY A 30 -12.74 39.96 10.74
C GLY A 30 -12.00 39.75 9.41
N GLN A 31 -10.78 40.27 9.20
CA GLN A 31 -10.14 40.18 7.86
C GLN A 31 -9.70 38.77 7.44
N TYR A 32 -9.44 37.87 8.39
CA TYR A 32 -9.03 36.48 8.10
C TYR A 32 -9.86 35.42 8.86
N GLN A 33 -10.86 35.84 9.65
CA GLN A 33 -11.66 34.94 10.48
C GLN A 33 -12.63 34.07 9.66
N HIS A 34 -13.16 34.62 8.57
CA HIS A 34 -13.99 33.89 7.60
C HIS A 34 -13.26 32.66 7.02
N ILE A 35 -11.98 32.82 6.67
CA ILE A 35 -11.13 31.76 6.07
C ILE A 35 -10.80 30.65 7.08
N LEU A 36 -10.72 30.99 8.38
CA LEU A 36 -10.45 30.04 9.47
C LEU A 36 -11.69 29.32 9.97
N HIS A 37 -12.89 29.91 9.82
CA HIS A 37 -14.16 29.34 10.27
C HIS A 37 -14.87 28.52 9.19
N GLU A 38 -14.75 28.87 7.91
CA GLU A 38 -15.27 28.06 6.80
C GLU A 38 -14.49 26.74 6.62
N ASN A 39 -13.21 26.75 7.00
CA ASN A 39 -12.40 25.55 7.24
C ASN A 39 -12.77 24.82 8.56
N GLN A 40 -14.06 24.74 8.92
CA GLN A 40 -14.55 23.63 9.73
C GLN A 40 -14.46 22.37 8.88
N THR A 41 -13.24 21.88 8.76
CA THR A 41 -12.81 20.68 8.07
C THR A 41 -13.73 19.53 8.46
N ASN A 42 -14.55 19.04 7.52
CA ASN A 42 -14.65 17.60 7.39
C ASN A 42 -13.21 17.11 7.32
N VAL A 43 -12.74 16.46 8.39
CA VAL A 43 -11.36 15.97 8.46
C VAL A 43 -11.26 14.83 7.47
N GLN A 44 -11.08 15.16 6.20
CA GLN A 44 -10.77 14.21 5.16
C GLN A 44 -9.30 13.85 5.35
N TYR A 45 -9.05 12.60 5.73
CA TYR A 45 -7.70 12.10 5.90
C TYR A 45 -7.04 12.01 4.51
N ILE A 46 -6.23 13.01 4.17
CA ILE A 46 -5.60 13.20 2.86
C ILE A 46 -4.65 12.05 2.47
N TYR A 47 -4.30 11.17 3.42
CA TYR A 47 -3.40 10.02 3.21
C TYR A 47 -3.90 8.72 3.83
N ALA A 48 -5.22 8.56 4.00
CA ALA A 48 -5.78 7.37 4.64
C ALA A 48 -5.39 6.06 3.93
N ARG A 49 -5.11 6.10 2.63
CA ARG A 49 -4.73 4.91 1.85
C ARG A 49 -3.34 4.35 2.22
N ARG A 50 -2.51 5.10 2.93
CA ARG A 50 -1.26 4.58 3.52
C ARG A 50 -1.53 3.54 4.60
N TYR A 51 -2.66 3.61 5.30
CA TYR A 51 -3.02 2.60 6.31
C TYR A 51 -3.28 1.24 5.70
N GLU A 52 -3.77 1.18 4.46
CA GLU A 52 -3.91 -0.09 3.74
C GLU A 52 -2.53 -0.71 3.49
N SER A 53 -1.57 0.11 3.04
CA SER A 53 -0.21 -0.37 2.79
C SER A 53 0.50 -0.82 4.07
N LEU A 54 0.26 -0.08 5.17
CA LEU A 54 0.72 -0.45 6.50
C LEU A 54 0.07 -1.75 7.01
N GLY A 55 -1.22 -1.96 6.72
CA GLY A 55 -1.94 -3.18 7.05
C GLY A 55 -1.34 -4.39 6.35
N VAL A 56 -1.09 -4.29 5.04
CA VAL A 56 -0.44 -5.36 4.26
C VAL A 56 1.01 -5.60 4.73
N LEU A 57 1.74 -4.54 5.08
CA LEU A 57 3.09 -4.66 5.64
C LEU A 57 3.07 -5.44 6.97
N GLY A 58 2.19 -5.05 7.91
CA GLY A 58 2.04 -5.73 9.19
C GLY A 58 1.63 -7.19 9.01
N PHE A 59 0.70 -7.45 8.11
CA PHE A 59 0.30 -8.81 7.74
C PHE A 59 1.47 -9.63 7.19
N SER A 60 2.26 -9.05 6.28
CA SER A 60 3.44 -9.71 5.70
C SER A 60 4.48 -10.08 6.76
N CYS A 61 4.73 -9.21 7.74
CA CYS A 61 5.66 -9.49 8.84
C CYS A 61 5.17 -10.63 9.74
N ILE A 62 3.88 -10.66 10.07
CA ILE A 62 3.28 -11.74 10.87
C ILE A 62 3.39 -13.06 10.12
N MET A 63 2.98 -13.09 8.85
CA MET A 63 3.02 -14.31 8.03
C MET A 63 4.43 -14.80 7.77
N GLY A 64 5.39 -13.90 7.56
CA GLY A 64 6.82 -14.23 7.49
C GLY A 64 7.33 -14.89 8.77
N THR A 65 6.95 -14.35 9.93
CA THR A 65 7.31 -14.91 11.24
C THR A 65 6.72 -16.30 11.44
N CYS A 66 5.43 -16.49 11.12
CA CYS A 66 4.77 -17.80 11.15
C CYS A 66 5.50 -18.83 10.25
N SER A 67 5.95 -18.39 9.08
CA SER A 67 6.67 -19.27 8.13
C SER A 67 8.02 -19.71 8.68
N ILE A 68 8.74 -18.84 9.38
CA ILE A 68 10.00 -19.19 10.06
C ILE A 68 9.74 -20.19 11.18
N ALA A 69 8.70 -19.99 11.99
CA ALA A 69 8.33 -20.91 13.06
C ALA A 69 8.00 -22.31 12.52
N LEU A 70 7.16 -22.40 11.48
CA LEU A 70 6.82 -23.66 10.82
C LEU A 70 8.05 -24.33 10.17
N GLY A 71 8.95 -23.54 9.57
CA GLY A 71 10.22 -24.03 9.05
C GLY A 71 11.10 -24.64 10.15
N GLY A 72 11.12 -24.05 11.34
CA GLY A 72 11.81 -24.58 12.52
C GLY A 72 11.26 -25.95 12.95
N GLU A 73 9.94 -26.09 13.00
CA GLU A 73 9.28 -27.37 13.30
C GLU A 73 9.64 -28.45 12.26
N CYS A 74 9.69 -28.08 10.97
CA CYS A 74 10.11 -29.01 9.91
C CYS A 74 11.55 -29.49 10.11
N LEU A 75 12.47 -28.61 10.52
CA LEU A 75 13.87 -28.97 10.80
C LEU A 75 13.98 -29.91 12.00
N ILE A 76 13.24 -29.64 13.08
CA ILE A 76 13.18 -30.50 14.26
C ILE A 76 12.69 -31.90 13.85
N GLN A 77 11.60 -31.97 13.07
CA GLN A 77 11.07 -33.24 12.57
C GLN A 77 12.10 -34.01 11.72
N ILE A 78 12.84 -33.33 10.84
CA ILE A 78 13.91 -33.98 10.06
C ILE A 78 14.97 -34.59 10.98
N VAL A 79 15.41 -33.87 12.01
CA VAL A 79 16.42 -34.36 12.97
C VAL A 79 15.88 -35.56 13.76
N GLU A 80 14.62 -35.53 14.19
CA GLU A 80 13.99 -36.65 14.90
C GLU A 80 13.88 -37.91 14.04
N ILE A 81 13.58 -37.75 12.75
CA ILE A 81 13.55 -38.86 11.79
C ILE A 81 14.95 -39.45 11.63
N ILE A 82 15.99 -38.62 11.48
CA ILE A 82 17.38 -39.07 11.36
C ILE A 82 17.83 -39.83 12.63
N GLN A 83 17.41 -39.38 13.80
CA GLN A 83 17.72 -40.04 15.08
C GLN A 83 16.92 -41.33 15.32
N GLY A 84 16.03 -41.73 14.40
CA GLY A 84 15.18 -42.92 14.54
C GLY A 84 14.12 -42.80 15.65
N LYS A 85 13.90 -41.60 16.19
CA LYS A 85 12.92 -41.33 17.26
C LYS A 85 11.53 -41.06 16.71
N TYR A 86 11.41 -40.86 15.40
CA TYR A 86 10.15 -40.53 14.76
C TYR A 86 9.23 -41.74 14.60
N HIS A 87 8.28 -41.88 15.50
CA HIS A 87 7.18 -42.85 15.41
C HIS A 87 5.88 -42.10 15.12
N GLN A 88 5.69 -41.69 13.87
CA GLN A 88 4.41 -41.11 13.48
C GLN A 88 3.47 -42.21 13.00
N SER A 89 2.68 -42.77 13.92
CA SER A 89 1.43 -43.41 13.52
C SER A 89 0.46 -42.29 13.15
N VAL A 90 0.48 -41.85 11.88
CA VAL A 90 -0.57 -40.99 11.36
C VAL A 90 -1.87 -41.80 11.46
N ILE A 91 -2.69 -41.49 12.47
CA ILE A 91 -4.00 -42.12 12.61
C ILE A 91 -4.87 -41.51 11.51
N PHE A 92 -5.03 -42.25 10.42
CA PHE A 92 -5.85 -41.87 9.29
C PHE A 92 -7.33 -41.92 9.71
N ASN A 93 -7.79 -40.83 10.32
CA ASN A 93 -9.18 -40.65 10.70
C ASN A 93 -9.92 -39.91 9.58
N ALA A 94 -11.09 -40.42 9.20
CA ALA A 94 -11.89 -39.82 8.13
C ALA A 94 -12.37 -38.39 8.46
N LEU A 95 -12.57 -38.07 9.74
CA LEU A 95 -13.03 -36.75 10.20
C LEU A 95 -11.98 -35.64 9.99
N PRO A 96 -10.73 -35.72 10.50
CA PRO A 96 -9.71 -34.72 10.21
C PRO A 96 -9.43 -34.54 8.71
N MET A 97 -9.42 -35.64 7.95
CA MET A 97 -9.16 -35.58 6.50
C MET A 97 -10.30 -34.88 5.74
N SER A 98 -11.55 -35.09 6.12
CA SER A 98 -12.68 -34.38 5.50
C SER A 98 -12.69 -32.89 5.83
N ILE A 99 -12.29 -32.51 7.05
CA ILE A 99 -12.12 -31.11 7.45
C ILE A 99 -11.04 -30.44 6.62
N VAL A 100 -9.85 -31.05 6.49
CA VAL A 100 -8.75 -30.49 5.68
C VAL A 100 -9.18 -30.35 4.21
N LEU A 101 -9.82 -31.36 3.64
CA LEU A 101 -10.33 -31.29 2.27
C LEU A 101 -11.36 -30.16 2.09
N PHE A 102 -12.28 -30.00 3.03
CA PHE A 102 -13.25 -28.90 3.02
C PHE A 102 -12.56 -27.54 3.10
N THR A 103 -11.54 -27.39 3.95
CA THR A 103 -10.78 -26.13 4.06
C THR A 103 -10.07 -25.77 2.76
N ILE A 104 -9.49 -26.75 2.05
CA ILE A 104 -8.87 -26.54 0.74
C ILE A 104 -9.89 -26.02 -0.26
N LEU A 105 -11.07 -26.67 -0.37
CA LEU A 105 -12.13 -26.25 -1.29
C LEU A 105 -12.65 -24.85 -0.97
N LEU A 106 -12.86 -24.54 0.32
CA LEU A 106 -13.27 -23.21 0.77
C LEU A 106 -12.24 -22.15 0.40
N LYS A 107 -10.95 -22.41 0.64
CA LYS A 107 -9.86 -21.47 0.33
C LYS A 107 -9.71 -21.26 -1.17
N ILE A 108 -9.94 -22.29 -2.01
CA ILE A 108 -9.97 -22.14 -3.47
C ILE A 108 -11.09 -21.18 -3.88
N PHE A 109 -12.29 -21.32 -3.31
CA PHE A 109 -13.40 -20.41 -3.59
C PHE A 109 -13.07 -18.96 -3.19
N LEU A 110 -12.50 -18.76 -1.99
CA LEU A 110 -12.07 -17.44 -1.53
C LEU A 110 -10.96 -16.85 -2.40
N LEU A 111 -10.00 -17.66 -2.85
CA LEU A 111 -8.94 -17.24 -3.77
C LEU A 111 -9.52 -16.69 -5.08
N ILE A 112 -10.49 -17.39 -5.67
CA ILE A 112 -11.19 -16.94 -6.88
C ILE A 112 -11.92 -15.62 -6.58
N GLY A 113 -12.60 -15.52 -5.44
CA GLY A 113 -13.26 -14.29 -4.99
C GLY A 113 -12.29 -13.10 -4.90
N CYS A 114 -11.14 -13.27 -4.26
CA CYS A 114 -10.11 -12.24 -4.15
C CYS A 114 -9.54 -11.86 -5.53
N GLN A 115 -9.33 -12.82 -6.43
CA GLN A 115 -8.85 -12.54 -7.79
C GLN A 115 -9.87 -11.72 -8.59
N ILE A 116 -11.16 -12.04 -8.49
CA ILE A 116 -12.23 -11.26 -9.14
C ILE A 116 -12.30 -9.84 -8.54
N ALA A 117 -12.20 -9.71 -7.22
CA ALA A 117 -12.23 -8.42 -6.55
C ALA A 117 -11.02 -7.54 -6.93
N ALA A 118 -9.83 -8.13 -6.98
CA ALA A 118 -8.60 -7.43 -7.40
C ALA A 118 -8.69 -6.95 -8.86
N ASN A 119 -9.26 -7.76 -9.75
CA ASN A 119 -9.41 -7.38 -11.16
C ASN A 119 -10.47 -6.30 -11.38
N ARG A 120 -11.52 -6.24 -10.55
CA ARG A 120 -12.55 -5.19 -10.63
C ARG A 120 -12.08 -3.83 -10.09
N ASN A 121 -11.13 -3.83 -9.15
CA ASN A 121 -10.62 -2.63 -8.50
C ASN A 121 -9.10 -2.51 -8.64
N PRO A 122 -8.58 -2.22 -9.85
CA PRO A 122 -7.13 -2.19 -10.10
C PRO A 122 -6.39 -1.15 -9.25
N HIS A 123 -7.06 -0.06 -8.86
CA HIS A 123 -6.48 1.03 -8.07
C HIS A 123 -6.48 0.80 -6.55
N ASN A 124 -7.17 -0.24 -6.06
CA ASN A 124 -7.25 -0.61 -4.63
C ASN A 124 -7.04 -2.12 -4.49
N CYS A 125 -5.87 -2.61 -4.89
CA CYS A 125 -5.65 -4.03 -5.10
C CYS A 125 -4.68 -4.71 -4.13
N ASN A 126 -3.88 -3.98 -3.34
CA ASN A 126 -2.82 -4.67 -2.58
C ASN A 126 -3.39 -5.50 -1.44
N SER A 127 -4.47 -5.07 -0.78
CA SER A 127 -5.13 -5.93 0.23
C SER A 127 -5.73 -7.19 -0.40
N TYR A 128 -6.45 -7.06 -1.52
CA TYR A 128 -7.02 -8.22 -2.20
C TYR A 128 -5.95 -9.18 -2.72
N LYS A 129 -4.84 -8.66 -3.23
CA LYS A 129 -3.67 -9.45 -3.65
C LYS A 129 -3.03 -10.16 -2.45
N ALA A 130 -2.86 -9.47 -1.33
CA ALA A 130 -2.32 -10.07 -0.11
C ALA A 130 -3.22 -11.22 0.40
N TYR A 131 -4.54 -11.02 0.48
CA TYR A 131 -5.48 -12.09 0.86
C TYR A 131 -5.50 -13.25 -0.13
N ARG A 132 -5.41 -12.96 -1.43
CA ARG A 132 -5.31 -14.00 -2.46
C ARG A 132 -4.04 -14.84 -2.26
N ASP A 133 -2.91 -14.18 -2.05
CA ASP A 133 -1.61 -14.85 -1.91
C ASP A 133 -1.55 -15.65 -0.60
N ASP A 134 -2.17 -15.17 0.47
CA ASP A 134 -2.43 -15.92 1.70
C ASP A 134 -3.26 -17.18 1.44
N HIS A 135 -4.42 -17.06 0.78
CA HIS A 135 -5.25 -18.20 0.46
C HIS A 135 -4.54 -19.20 -0.45
N ARG A 136 -3.71 -18.74 -1.40
CA ARG A 136 -2.86 -19.61 -2.22
C ARG A 136 -1.91 -20.40 -1.34
N ASN A 137 -1.23 -19.74 -0.42
CA ASN A 137 -0.26 -20.37 0.47
C ASN A 137 -0.94 -21.38 1.40
N ASP A 138 -2.13 -21.07 1.93
CA ASP A 138 -2.96 -21.99 2.72
C ASP A 138 -3.40 -23.22 1.92
N ILE A 139 -3.77 -23.05 0.65
CA ILE A 139 -4.11 -24.19 -0.22
C ILE A 139 -2.89 -25.08 -0.40
N LEU A 140 -1.72 -24.49 -0.66
CA LEU A 140 -0.47 -25.25 -0.85
C LEU A 140 -0.07 -26.00 0.43
N THR A 141 -0.08 -25.35 1.60
CA THR A 141 0.30 -25.98 2.87
C THR A 141 -0.65 -27.11 3.23
N ASN A 142 -1.97 -26.87 3.16
CA ASN A 142 -2.96 -27.89 3.49
C ASN A 142 -2.97 -29.04 2.48
N THR A 143 -2.73 -28.76 1.19
CA THR A 143 -2.64 -29.81 0.16
C THR A 143 -1.40 -30.66 0.34
N LEU A 144 -0.23 -30.07 0.62
CA LEU A 144 0.98 -30.82 0.93
C LEU A 144 0.79 -31.70 2.17
N GLY A 145 0.24 -31.15 3.26
CA GLY A 145 -0.04 -31.93 4.47
C GLY A 145 -1.04 -33.07 4.24
N PHE A 146 -2.10 -32.81 3.46
CA PHE A 146 -3.09 -33.84 3.10
C PHE A 146 -2.47 -34.97 2.27
N LEU A 147 -1.66 -34.62 1.26
CA LEU A 147 -0.95 -35.59 0.43
C LEU A 147 0.08 -36.37 1.25
N GLY A 148 0.86 -35.69 2.10
CA GLY A 148 1.83 -36.30 3.01
C GLY A 148 1.19 -37.32 3.94
N ALA A 149 0.10 -36.95 4.60
CA ALA A 149 -0.66 -37.85 5.49
C ALA A 149 -1.23 -39.07 4.74
N THR A 150 -1.83 -38.85 3.56
CA THR A 150 -2.41 -39.93 2.74
C THR A 150 -1.33 -40.90 2.28
N LEU A 151 -0.20 -40.37 1.82
CA LEU A 151 0.92 -41.13 1.29
C LEU A 151 1.65 -41.92 2.37
N SER A 152 1.82 -41.33 3.56
CA SER A 152 2.37 -42.00 4.74
C SER A 152 1.53 -43.22 5.13
N TYR A 153 0.19 -43.08 5.10
CA TYR A 153 -0.74 -44.18 5.35
C TYR A 153 -0.61 -45.33 4.34
N TYR A 154 -0.65 -45.03 3.03
CA TYR A 154 -0.58 -46.08 2.00
C TYR A 154 0.80 -46.74 1.88
N LEU A 155 1.89 -46.00 2.08
CA LEU A 155 3.26 -46.50 1.95
C LEU A 155 3.85 -47.03 3.27
N LYS A 156 3.02 -47.20 4.31
CA LYS A 156 3.43 -47.71 5.64
C LYS A 156 4.64 -46.97 6.21
N GLY A 157 4.68 -45.65 6.07
CA GLY A 157 5.76 -44.80 6.60
C GLY A 157 7.12 -44.91 5.89
N LYS A 158 7.24 -45.62 4.75
CA LYS A 158 8.52 -45.71 4.02
C LYS A 158 8.98 -44.38 3.39
N TRP A 159 8.11 -43.37 3.35
CA TRP A 159 8.36 -42.07 2.72
C TRP A 159 8.33 -40.89 3.69
N SER A 160 8.57 -41.13 4.98
CA SER A 160 8.50 -40.12 6.05
C SER A 160 9.46 -38.94 5.88
N TYR A 161 10.55 -39.05 5.12
CA TYR A 161 11.46 -37.94 4.85
C TYR A 161 10.91 -36.92 3.83
N CYS A 162 10.01 -37.34 2.94
CA CYS A 162 9.54 -36.50 1.85
C CYS A 162 8.67 -35.34 2.37
N ASP A 163 7.82 -35.61 3.36
CA ASP A 163 6.86 -34.67 3.93
C ASP A 163 7.51 -33.44 4.61
N PRO A 164 8.46 -33.60 5.55
CA PRO A 164 9.07 -32.44 6.21
C PRO A 164 10.05 -31.68 5.30
N ILE A 165 10.68 -32.35 4.33
CA ILE A 165 11.52 -31.67 3.32
C ILE A 165 10.66 -30.80 2.39
N ALA A 166 9.57 -31.35 1.86
CA ALA A 166 8.64 -30.60 1.01
C ALA A 166 8.02 -29.42 1.76
N SER A 167 7.63 -29.64 3.02
CA SER A 167 7.08 -28.61 3.91
C SER A 167 8.10 -27.52 4.22
N PHE A 168 9.37 -27.87 4.46
CA PHE A 168 10.44 -26.89 4.67
C PHE A 168 10.68 -26.02 3.43
N ILE A 169 10.74 -26.62 2.25
CA ILE A 169 10.87 -25.87 0.98
C ILE A 169 9.69 -24.92 0.80
N LEU A 170 8.47 -25.36 1.10
CA LEU A 170 7.28 -24.51 1.03
C LEU A 170 7.37 -23.35 2.03
N CYS A 171 7.82 -23.59 3.27
CA CYS A 171 8.00 -22.53 4.27
C CYS A 171 8.99 -21.47 3.79
N MET A 172 10.10 -21.87 3.17
CA MET A 172 11.06 -20.94 2.58
C MET A 172 10.44 -20.13 1.45
N TYR A 173 9.66 -20.76 0.57
CA TYR A 173 8.93 -20.07 -0.49
C TYR A 173 7.97 -19.01 0.07
N ILE A 174 7.17 -19.37 1.08
CA ILE A 174 6.22 -18.45 1.71
C ILE A 174 6.96 -17.29 2.40
N MET A 175 8.06 -17.58 3.10
CA MET A 175 8.90 -16.57 3.74
C MET A 175 9.47 -15.57 2.73
N PHE A 176 10.05 -16.03 1.63
CA PHE A 176 10.57 -15.13 0.59
C PHE A 176 9.47 -14.31 -0.08
N SER A 177 8.31 -14.93 -0.33
CA SER A 177 7.15 -14.23 -0.90
C SER A 177 6.71 -13.07 0.01
N TRP A 178 6.51 -13.32 1.30
CA TRP A 178 6.09 -12.27 2.24
C TRP A 178 7.19 -11.25 2.52
N GLY A 179 8.46 -11.67 2.52
CA GLY A 179 9.60 -10.75 2.61
C GLY A 179 9.63 -9.77 1.44
N SER A 180 9.41 -10.27 0.21
CA SER A 180 9.31 -9.42 -0.98
C SER A 180 8.13 -8.45 -0.89
N SER A 181 6.94 -8.93 -0.48
CA SER A 181 5.76 -8.08 -0.29
C SER A 181 6.01 -6.99 0.77
N ALA A 182 6.65 -7.32 1.89
CA ALA A 182 6.99 -6.34 2.91
C ALA A 182 7.91 -5.22 2.37
N VAL A 183 8.94 -5.58 1.59
CA VAL A 183 9.84 -4.61 0.96
C VAL A 183 9.11 -3.72 -0.04
N GLU A 184 8.20 -4.28 -0.84
CA GLU A 184 7.38 -3.52 -1.79
C GLU A 184 6.49 -2.50 -1.07
N GLN A 185 5.81 -2.92 0.00
CA GLN A 185 4.97 -2.04 0.80
C GLN A 185 5.79 -0.94 1.51
N MET A 186 7.02 -1.24 1.95
CA MET A 186 7.92 -0.21 2.49
C MET A 186 8.31 0.82 1.44
N LYS A 187 8.64 0.39 0.21
CA LYS A 187 8.95 1.31 -0.90
C LYS A 187 7.77 2.23 -1.22
N GLN A 188 6.56 1.67 -1.25
CA GLN A 188 5.32 2.43 -1.49
C GLN A 188 5.08 3.50 -0.40
N LEU A 189 5.42 3.20 0.85
CA LEU A 189 5.32 4.14 1.97
C LEU A 189 6.45 5.19 1.97
N ALA A 190 7.62 4.85 1.45
CA ALA A 190 8.80 5.70 1.42
C ALA A 190 8.79 6.75 0.29
N GLY A 191 7.78 6.76 -0.59
CA GLY A 191 7.77 7.68 -1.73
C GLY A 191 8.63 7.22 -2.89
N HIS A 192 8.60 5.93 -3.22
CA HIS A 192 9.29 5.44 -4.42
C HIS A 192 8.74 6.12 -5.68
N LYS A 193 9.63 6.33 -6.67
CA LYS A 193 9.25 6.93 -7.96
C LYS A 193 8.07 6.17 -8.57
N ALA A 194 7.09 6.90 -9.10
CA ALA A 194 6.00 6.32 -9.86
C ALA A 194 6.54 5.57 -11.10
N ASP A 195 5.79 4.56 -11.54
CA ASP A 195 6.17 3.76 -12.71
C ASP A 195 6.39 4.65 -13.94
N ASP A 196 7.44 4.36 -14.72
CA ASP A 196 7.85 5.21 -15.85
C ASP A 196 6.73 5.36 -16.87
N LYS A 197 5.91 4.31 -17.07
CA LYS A 197 4.72 4.37 -17.94
C LYS A 197 3.69 5.39 -17.48
N VAL A 198 3.46 5.49 -16.16
CA VAL A 198 2.52 6.46 -15.58
C VAL A 198 3.10 7.86 -15.70
N MET A 199 4.41 8.02 -15.47
CA MET A 199 5.10 9.30 -15.68
C MET A 199 4.96 9.79 -17.12
N ASP A 200 5.19 8.92 -18.10
CA ASP A 200 5.07 9.23 -19.52
C ASP A 200 3.62 9.62 -19.90
N GLU A 201 2.63 8.86 -19.43
CA GLU A 201 1.22 9.17 -19.66
C GLU A 201 0.84 10.55 -19.12
N MET A 202 1.30 10.86 -17.90
CA MET A 202 1.05 12.15 -17.24
C MET A 202 1.76 13.30 -17.96
N MET A 203 2.98 13.08 -18.44
CA MET A 203 3.72 14.07 -19.22
C MET A 203 3.02 14.39 -20.55
N VAL A 204 2.56 13.35 -21.27
CA VAL A 204 1.80 13.51 -22.51
C VAL A 204 0.49 14.26 -22.25
N ARG A 205 -0.20 13.95 -21.14
CA ARG A 205 -1.43 14.65 -20.74
C ARG A 205 -1.18 16.12 -20.43
N LEU A 206 -0.10 16.45 -19.71
CA LEU A 206 0.29 17.82 -19.39
C LEU A 206 0.51 18.68 -20.65
N ILE A 207 1.26 18.14 -21.62
CA ILE A 207 1.69 18.89 -22.81
C ILE A 207 0.58 18.96 -23.86
N ASN A 208 -0.11 17.85 -24.13
CA ASN A 208 -0.96 17.72 -25.32
C ASN A 208 -2.47 17.80 -25.05
N GLN A 209 -2.93 17.45 -23.85
CA GLN A 209 -4.38 17.31 -23.60
C GLN A 209 -4.99 18.53 -22.91
N LEU A 210 -4.15 19.43 -22.38
CA LEU A 210 -4.60 20.60 -21.63
C LEU A 210 -4.70 21.84 -22.51
N PRO A 211 -5.87 22.49 -22.64
CA PRO A 211 -6.01 23.74 -23.39
C PRO A 211 -5.13 24.89 -22.84
N CYS A 212 -4.71 24.78 -21.58
CA CYS A 212 -3.79 25.72 -20.95
C CYS A 212 -2.32 25.49 -21.34
N SER A 213 -1.97 24.43 -22.08
CA SER A 213 -0.59 24.17 -22.50
C SER A 213 -0.01 25.28 -23.38
N ILE A 214 -0.86 26.04 -24.08
CA ILE A 214 -0.46 27.20 -24.90
C ILE A 214 0.25 28.29 -24.07
N TYR A 215 -0.05 28.36 -22.78
CA TYR A 215 0.53 29.34 -21.86
C TYR A 215 1.81 28.83 -21.18
N ILE A 216 2.12 27.54 -21.31
CA ILE A 216 3.28 26.90 -20.72
C ILE A 216 4.46 27.09 -21.69
N THR A 217 5.48 27.81 -21.24
CA THR A 217 6.72 28.04 -22.01
C THR A 217 7.64 26.83 -21.91
N ASP A 218 7.80 26.29 -20.69
CA ASP A 218 8.66 25.15 -20.41
C ASP A 218 8.14 24.30 -19.23
N VAL A 219 8.53 23.03 -19.18
CA VAL A 219 8.25 22.11 -18.07
C VAL A 219 9.57 21.72 -17.42
N GLU A 220 9.90 22.41 -16.33
CA GLU A 220 11.17 22.21 -15.63
C GLU A 220 11.27 20.84 -14.96
N GLY A 221 10.13 20.32 -14.46
CA GLY A 221 10.14 19.06 -13.75
C GLY A 221 8.76 18.48 -13.53
N LEU A 222 8.66 17.18 -13.78
CA LEU A 222 7.54 16.34 -13.38
C LEU A 222 8.08 15.20 -12.52
N ILE A 223 7.73 15.21 -11.23
CA ILE A 223 8.12 14.17 -10.28
C ILE A 223 6.85 13.50 -9.78
N GLY A 224 6.76 12.19 -9.96
CA GLY A 224 5.70 11.37 -9.39
C GLY A 224 6.29 10.39 -8.38
N TYR A 225 5.66 10.28 -7.21
CA TYR A 225 6.08 9.33 -6.18
C TYR A 225 4.87 8.68 -5.50
N SER A 226 5.06 7.46 -5.00
CA SER A 226 4.02 6.68 -4.36
C SER A 226 3.67 7.21 -2.97
N SER A 227 2.39 7.24 -2.66
CA SER A 227 1.81 7.52 -1.34
C SER A 227 0.91 6.34 -0.97
N GLY A 228 1.54 5.24 -0.52
CA GLY A 228 0.83 3.96 -0.39
C GLY A 228 0.44 3.41 -1.76
N GLN A 229 -0.87 3.22 -2.01
CA GLN A 229 -1.37 2.68 -3.29
C GLN A 229 -1.66 3.74 -4.36
N GLN A 230 -1.56 5.02 -4.04
CA GLN A 230 -1.78 6.10 -5.00
C GLN A 230 -0.48 6.83 -5.27
N ASN A 231 -0.47 7.65 -6.30
CA ASN A 231 0.66 8.50 -6.64
C ASN A 231 0.35 9.96 -6.31
N VAL A 232 1.38 10.67 -5.89
CA VAL A 232 1.39 12.11 -5.75
C VAL A 232 2.33 12.67 -6.81
N PHE A 233 1.90 13.73 -7.48
CA PHE A 233 2.69 14.40 -8.51
C PHE A 233 3.06 15.81 -8.06
N GLU A 234 4.29 16.20 -8.35
CA GLU A 234 4.80 17.56 -8.24
C GLU A 234 5.23 18.01 -9.64
N ILE A 235 4.66 19.11 -10.09
CA ILE A 235 4.87 19.67 -11.42
C ILE A 235 5.40 21.08 -11.26
N ARG A 236 6.52 21.38 -11.90
CA ARG A 236 7.05 22.73 -12.07
C ARG A 236 6.95 23.12 -13.53
N ILE A 237 6.28 24.25 -13.79
CA ILE A 237 6.08 24.78 -15.13
C ILE A 237 6.45 26.26 -15.17
N ASN A 238 7.03 26.67 -16.29
CA ASN A 238 7.23 28.08 -16.62
C ASN A 238 6.10 28.57 -17.50
N VAL A 239 5.60 29.76 -17.19
CA VAL A 239 4.54 30.42 -17.97
C VAL A 239 4.99 31.82 -18.41
N GLN A 240 4.37 32.32 -19.48
CA GLN A 240 4.70 33.64 -20.03
C GLN A 240 4.49 34.76 -19.00
N ASN A 241 5.45 35.70 -18.91
CA ASN A 241 5.41 36.84 -17.98
C ASN A 241 4.20 37.77 -18.17
N SER A 242 3.57 37.75 -19.35
CA SER A 242 2.38 38.56 -19.65
C SER A 242 1.10 38.08 -18.98
N ILE A 243 1.12 36.93 -18.28
CA ILE A 243 -0.06 36.32 -17.67
C ILE A 243 -0.35 36.97 -16.31
N THR A 244 -1.62 37.29 -16.06
CA THR A 244 -2.05 37.81 -14.76
C THR A 244 -2.04 36.71 -13.70
N LEU A 245 -1.83 37.08 -12.44
CA LEU A 245 -1.87 36.12 -11.31
C LEU A 245 -3.16 35.29 -11.29
N ALA A 246 -4.30 35.91 -11.57
CA ALA A 246 -5.59 35.21 -11.65
C ALA A 246 -5.58 34.11 -12.72
N LYS A 247 -5.03 34.40 -13.90
CA LYS A 247 -4.95 33.43 -14.98
C LYS A 247 -3.91 32.35 -14.72
N GLY A 248 -2.83 32.67 -14.00
CA GLY A 248 -1.89 31.67 -13.46
C GLY A 248 -2.57 30.72 -12.48
N HIS A 249 -3.38 31.23 -11.55
CA HIS A 249 -4.18 30.41 -10.63
C HIS A 249 -5.14 29.48 -11.37
N ASP A 250 -5.84 29.98 -12.39
CA ASP A 250 -6.75 29.16 -13.20
C ASP A 250 -6.01 28.02 -13.92
N ILE A 251 -4.80 28.28 -14.44
CA ILE A 251 -3.95 27.26 -15.08
C ILE A 251 -3.53 26.20 -14.04
N CYS A 252 -3.03 26.64 -12.88
CA CYS A 252 -2.64 25.76 -11.78
C CYS A 252 -3.80 24.85 -11.36
N GLN A 253 -4.97 25.43 -11.11
CA GLN A 253 -6.16 24.70 -10.68
C GLN A 253 -6.62 23.72 -11.75
N LYS A 254 -6.53 24.08 -13.03
CA LYS A 254 -6.94 23.22 -14.13
C LYS A 254 -6.01 22.02 -14.32
N ILE A 255 -4.69 22.23 -14.23
CA ILE A 255 -3.71 21.14 -14.26
C ILE A 255 -3.95 20.21 -13.06
N GLN A 256 -4.07 20.78 -11.86
CA GLN A 256 -4.29 20.05 -10.64
C GLN A 256 -5.54 19.16 -10.71
N ASN A 257 -6.69 19.73 -11.07
CA ASN A 257 -7.94 18.98 -11.17
C ASN A 257 -7.84 17.86 -12.21
N THR A 258 -7.21 18.12 -13.36
CA THR A 258 -7.07 17.12 -14.43
C THR A 258 -6.22 15.93 -13.98
N PHE A 259 -5.17 16.18 -13.21
CA PHE A 259 -4.33 15.11 -12.65
C PHE A 259 -5.07 14.36 -11.53
N GLU A 260 -5.72 15.08 -10.61
CA GLU A 260 -6.47 14.47 -9.49
C GLU A 260 -7.71 13.70 -9.93
N ASP A 261 -8.30 14.04 -11.08
CA ASP A 261 -9.39 13.28 -11.71
C ASP A 261 -8.89 11.94 -12.30
N THR A 262 -7.57 11.75 -12.42
CA THR A 262 -6.99 10.53 -12.96
C THR A 262 -7.00 9.41 -11.90
N PRO A 263 -7.57 8.23 -12.21
CA PRO A 263 -7.55 7.11 -11.27
C PRO A 263 -6.14 6.71 -10.87
N GLY A 264 -5.87 6.63 -9.55
CA GLY A 264 -4.53 6.33 -9.04
C GLY A 264 -3.74 7.55 -8.60
N VAL A 265 -4.25 8.77 -8.83
CA VAL A 265 -3.64 10.01 -8.33
C VAL A 265 -4.36 10.45 -7.06
N GLU A 266 -3.61 10.62 -5.97
CA GLU A 266 -4.15 11.13 -4.70
C GLU A 266 -4.09 12.65 -4.64
N ARG A 267 -3.01 13.24 -5.17
CA ARG A 267 -2.80 14.69 -5.17
C ARG A 267 -1.84 15.12 -6.27
N CYS A 268 -2.04 16.33 -6.78
CA CYS A 268 -1.10 16.99 -7.67
C CYS A 268 -0.75 18.38 -7.13
N TYR A 269 0.54 18.65 -6.95
CA TYR A 269 1.07 19.97 -6.61
C TYR A 269 1.63 20.60 -7.88
N VAL A 270 1.17 21.79 -8.21
CA VAL A 270 1.62 22.53 -9.38
C VAL A 270 2.27 23.81 -8.89
N HIS A 271 3.52 23.99 -9.25
CA HIS A 271 4.28 25.21 -9.03
C HIS A 271 4.43 25.92 -10.37
N ILE A 272 4.10 27.21 -10.37
CA ILE A 272 4.18 28.06 -11.56
C ILE A 272 5.29 29.07 -11.33
N GLU A 273 6.26 29.03 -12.22
CA GLU A 273 7.34 30.00 -12.32
C GLU A 273 7.18 30.81 -13.61
N THR A 274 7.90 31.92 -13.68
CA THR A 274 7.93 32.82 -14.83
C THR A 274 9.39 33.02 -15.21
N ASP A 275 9.69 33.36 -16.46
CA ASP A 275 11.07 33.45 -16.95
C ASP A 275 11.93 34.50 -16.19
N GLU A 276 11.29 35.42 -15.46
CA GLU A 276 11.95 36.41 -14.58
C GLU A 276 12.25 35.91 -13.16
N CYS A 277 11.70 34.75 -12.76
CA CYS A 277 11.99 34.14 -11.48
C CYS A 277 13.37 33.47 -11.53
N ILE A 278 14.36 34.08 -10.91
CA ILE A 278 15.66 33.44 -10.69
C ILE A 278 15.53 32.59 -9.43
N ASN A 279 15.64 31.27 -9.56
CA ASN A 279 15.71 30.36 -8.42
C ASN A 279 16.96 30.69 -7.58
N GLN A 280 16.77 31.43 -6.48
CA GLN A 280 17.87 31.81 -5.57
C GLN A 280 18.36 30.65 -4.69
N PHE A 281 17.87 29.44 -4.90
CA PHE A 281 18.10 28.27 -4.04
C PHE A 281 18.69 27.05 -4.77
N GLU A 282 19.14 27.19 -6.02
CA GLU A 282 19.99 26.18 -6.67
C GLU A 282 21.47 26.33 -6.31
#